data_AF-A0A6P9BWJ3-F1
#
_entry.id   AF-A0A6P9BWJ3-F1
#
_cell.length_a   1.000
_cell.length_b   1.000
_cell.length_c   1.000
_cell.angle_alpha   90.00
_cell.angle_beta   90.00
_cell.angle_gamma   90.00
#
_symmetry.space_group_name_H-M   'P 1'
#
loop_
_entity.id
_entity.type
_entity.pdbx_description
1 polymer ?
#
loop_
_entity_poly.entity_id
_entity_poly.type
_entity_poly.pdbx_seq_one_letter_code
_entity_poly.pdbx_strand_id
1 'polypeptide(L)'
;MVREANTKQAASEKQLREAQGKIDMLQAEVTALKTLVITSTPSSPNRELHPQLQSPTKTSFRKGHGRNKSTSSTGAITVAGQSAPQESVNSEFKESGVPTLLSLLLCIVPAKAIHITYEPGWRFLAADSPFSSPLSRQVDSILFAEFQAWKESPTLDKSCPFLKRIYHEDVGPCLDFTKHELSELVQAAVEQNTLTIEPVATQTLPVVKVAAIECGGPNGFRSQIITKCALSGLSRACKHRIKLGDSGNYYYISPSCRARITAVCNFFTYIRYIQQGLVRQDVELMYWEVMRLRKEMSIAKLGFYPSEM
;
A
#
# COMPACT_ATOMS: atom_id res chain seq x y z
N MET A 1 14.11 34.00 29.98
CA MET A 1 14.64 33.64 28.64
C MET A 1 15.73 32.58 28.71
N VAL A 2 16.90 32.82 29.31
CA VAL A 2 18.01 31.83 29.32
C VAL A 2 17.66 30.50 30.01
N ARG A 3 16.99 30.54 31.17
CA ARG A 3 16.56 29.32 31.88
C ARG A 3 15.63 28.44 31.06
N GLU A 4 14.69 29.05 30.33
CA GLU A 4 13.72 28.34 29.50
C GLU A 4 14.41 27.68 28.28
N ALA A 5 15.37 28.37 27.66
CA ALA A 5 16.19 27.81 26.59
C ALA A 5 17.00 26.60 27.09
N ASN A 6 17.64 26.72 28.27
CA ASN A 6 18.40 25.62 28.86
C ASN A 6 17.52 24.41 29.23
N THR A 7 16.28 24.64 29.70
CA THR A 7 15.34 23.53 29.97
C THR A 7 14.89 22.83 28.70
N LYS A 8 14.68 23.57 27.60
CA LYS A 8 14.32 22.98 26.29
C LYS A 8 15.49 22.19 25.71
N GLN A 9 16.71 22.73 25.82
CA GLN A 9 17.92 22.02 25.40
C GLN A 9 18.10 20.72 26.17
N ALA A 10 18.02 20.74 27.50
CA ALA A 10 18.15 19.54 28.32
C ALA A 10 17.08 18.48 28.01
N ALA A 11 15.84 18.90 27.72
CA ALA A 11 14.78 18.00 27.30
C ALA A 11 15.08 17.35 25.94
N SER A 12 15.57 18.14 24.97
CA SER A 12 15.93 17.62 23.65
C SER A 12 17.12 16.67 23.69
N GLU A 13 18.16 16.96 24.48
CA GLU A 13 19.32 16.09 24.66
C GLU A 13 18.95 14.78 25.34
N LYS A 14 18.01 14.82 26.30
CA LYS A 14 17.48 13.62 26.94
C LYS A 14 16.74 12.74 25.93
N GLN A 15 15.85 13.33 25.13
CA GLN A 15 15.13 12.60 24.08
C GLN A 15 16.08 11.99 23.03
N LEU A 16 17.15 12.72 22.68
CA LEU A 16 18.18 12.21 21.77
C LEU A 16 18.86 10.96 22.33
N ARG A 17 19.26 10.98 23.62
CA ARG A 17 19.87 9.79 24.27
C ARG A 17 18.91 8.61 24.33
N GLU A 18 17.64 8.85 24.65
CA GLU A 18 16.62 7.81 24.67
C GLU A 18 16.39 7.20 23.27
N ALA A 19 16.41 8.03 22.22
CA ALA A 19 16.32 7.57 20.83
C ALA A 19 17.56 6.77 20.41
N GLN A 20 18.76 7.22 20.79
CA GLN A 20 20.02 6.49 20.53
C GLN A 20 20.01 5.11 21.19
N GLY A 21 19.58 5.01 22.45
CA GLY A 21 19.46 3.71 23.12
C GLY A 21 18.48 2.74 22.44
N LYS A 22 17.38 3.26 21.86
CA LYS A 22 16.46 2.44 21.05
C LYS A 22 17.10 1.95 19.75
N ILE A 23 17.89 2.80 19.09
CA ILE A 23 18.63 2.42 17.89
C ILE A 23 19.63 1.31 18.20
N ASP A 24 20.41 1.44 19.27
CA ASP A 24 21.40 0.43 19.66
C ASP A 24 20.74 -0.93 19.96
N MET A 25 19.60 -0.92 20.67
CA MET A 25 18.82 -2.12 20.94
C MET A 25 18.31 -2.78 19.65
N LEU A 26 17.68 -2.00 18.76
CA LEU A 26 17.20 -2.50 17.48
C LEU A 26 18.34 -3.02 16.60
N GLN A 27 19.51 -2.39 16.67
CA GLN A 27 20.69 -2.82 15.92
C GLN A 27 21.25 -4.14 16.47
N ALA A 28 21.21 -4.35 17.79
CA ALA A 28 21.52 -5.63 18.41
C ALA A 28 20.52 -6.72 18.01
N GLU A 29 19.21 -6.43 18.00
CA GLU A 29 18.17 -7.37 17.54
C GLU A 29 18.35 -7.77 16.08
N VAL A 30 18.59 -6.81 15.19
CA VAL A 30 18.86 -7.08 13.76
C VAL A 30 20.10 -7.94 13.59
N THR A 31 21.15 -7.69 14.38
CA THR A 31 22.39 -8.49 14.34
C THR A 31 22.15 -9.93 14.82
N ALA A 32 21.36 -10.11 15.88
CA ALA A 32 20.96 -11.43 16.36
C ALA A 32 20.10 -12.18 15.34
N LEU A 33 19.11 -11.50 14.74
CA LEU A 33 18.26 -12.07 13.70
C LEU A 33 19.04 -12.48 12.45
N LYS A 34 20.02 -11.67 12.01
CA LYS A 34 20.92 -12.03 10.90
C LYS A 34 21.71 -13.31 11.21
N THR A 35 22.23 -13.44 12.43
CA THR A 35 22.93 -14.66 12.85
C THR A 35 22.01 -15.88 12.80
N LEU A 36 20.77 -15.75 13.28
CA LEU A 36 19.77 -16.84 13.24
C LEU A 36 19.40 -17.26 11.81
N VAL A 37 19.24 -16.29 10.90
CA VAL A 37 18.96 -16.56 9.48
C VAL A 37 20.14 -17.29 8.81
N ILE A 38 21.38 -16.90 9.10
CA ILE A 38 22.58 -17.60 8.59
C ILE A 38 22.63 -19.06 9.09
N THR A 39 22.09 -19.34 10.30
CA THR A 39 22.08 -20.70 10.86
C THR A 39 20.93 -21.60 10.38
N SER A 40 19.94 -21.07 9.63
CA SER A 40 18.67 -21.79 9.38
C SER A 40 18.39 -22.27 7.95
N THR A 41 19.26 -22.06 6.96
CA THR A 41 19.19 -22.83 5.67
C THR A 41 20.55 -22.97 4.95
N PRO A 42 20.76 -24.07 4.18
CA PRO A 42 22.00 -24.85 4.18
C PRO A 42 22.79 -24.77 2.86
N SER A 43 24.11 -24.60 2.92
CA SER A 43 24.98 -24.75 1.74
C SER A 43 26.33 -25.42 2.03
N SER A 44 26.41 -26.23 3.09
CA SER A 44 27.52 -27.16 3.31
C SER A 44 27.17 -28.19 4.39
N PRO A 45 26.70 -29.40 4.03
CA PRO A 45 26.52 -30.46 5.01
C PRO A 45 27.89 -30.86 5.58
N ASN A 46 27.95 -30.97 6.90
CA ASN A 46 29.13 -31.47 7.60
C ASN A 46 29.39 -32.92 7.17
N ARG A 47 30.54 -33.15 6.49
CA ARG A 47 30.84 -34.40 5.78
C ARG A 47 31.08 -35.60 6.70
N GLU A 48 31.24 -35.35 8.00
CA GLU A 48 31.56 -36.37 9.01
C GLU A 48 30.33 -37.13 9.55
N LEU A 49 29.12 -36.66 9.26
CA LEU A 49 27.88 -37.26 9.79
C LEU A 49 27.09 -38.09 8.76
N HIS A 50 27.59 -38.22 7.53
CA HIS A 50 26.91 -38.96 6.45
C HIS A 50 27.85 -39.99 5.78
N PRO A 51 27.86 -41.25 6.22
CA PRO A 51 28.67 -42.33 5.65
C PRO A 51 28.34 -42.69 4.18
N GLN A 52 27.22 -42.19 3.64
CA GLN A 52 26.71 -42.53 2.30
C GLN A 52 27.34 -41.71 1.16
N LEU A 53 28.20 -40.72 1.47
CA LEU A 53 28.87 -39.86 0.47
C LEU A 53 30.35 -40.22 0.23
N GLN A 54 30.79 -41.41 0.66
CA GLN A 54 32.12 -41.94 0.38
C GLN A 54 32.04 -43.11 -0.61
N SER A 55 32.41 -42.89 -1.87
CA SER A 55 32.65 -43.96 -2.85
C SER A 55 33.56 -43.45 -4.01
N PRO A 56 34.32 -44.33 -4.71
CA PRO A 56 35.78 -44.23 -4.73
C PRO A 56 36.41 -43.87 -6.08
N THR A 57 37.69 -43.53 -5.97
CA THR A 57 38.65 -43.14 -7.01
C THR A 57 39.03 -44.21 -8.04
N LYS A 58 39.28 -43.72 -9.27
CA LYS A 58 40.25 -44.15 -10.32
C LYS A 58 39.95 -45.43 -11.12
N THR A 59 39.86 -45.32 -12.45
CA THR A 59 40.94 -45.63 -13.43
C THR A 59 40.43 -45.68 -14.87
N SER A 60 41.38 -45.54 -15.79
CA SER A 60 41.34 -45.27 -17.23
C SER A 60 41.22 -46.49 -18.17
N PHE A 61 40.91 -46.19 -19.46
CA PHE A 61 41.19 -46.91 -20.73
C PHE A 61 40.22 -47.99 -21.27
N ARG A 62 39.70 -47.74 -22.50
CA ARG A 62 39.90 -48.46 -23.81
C ARG A 62 38.65 -48.26 -24.71
N LYS A 63 38.75 -47.54 -25.85
CA LYS A 63 39.03 -47.99 -27.24
C LYS A 63 37.90 -48.79 -27.91
N GLY A 64 37.28 -48.24 -28.97
CA GLY A 64 36.44 -48.99 -29.92
C GLY A 64 35.67 -48.12 -30.92
N HIS A 65 35.76 -48.46 -32.21
CA HIS A 65 35.38 -47.68 -33.41
C HIS A 65 33.88 -47.63 -33.75
N GLY A 66 33.47 -46.55 -34.45
CA GLY A 66 32.31 -46.52 -35.35
C GLY A 66 32.27 -45.23 -36.18
N ARG A 67 32.66 -45.31 -37.47
CA ARG A 67 32.51 -44.22 -38.47
C ARG A 67 31.02 -44.03 -38.81
N ASN A 68 30.55 -42.84 -39.20
CA ASN A 68 30.37 -42.35 -40.59
C ASN A 68 30.06 -40.83 -40.55
N LYS A 69 30.79 -39.95 -41.30
CA LYS A 69 30.36 -39.15 -42.50
C LYS A 69 29.02 -38.40 -42.33
N SER A 70 28.81 -37.10 -42.59
CA SER A 70 29.48 -35.93 -43.19
C SER A 70 28.67 -34.70 -42.66
N THR A 71 29.02 -33.42 -42.68
CA THR A 71 29.37 -32.51 -43.79
C THR A 71 29.50 -31.08 -43.20
N SER A 72 30.37 -30.27 -43.82
CA SER A 72 30.36 -28.77 -43.90
C SER A 72 30.46 -27.96 -42.59
N SER A 73 31.66 -27.44 -42.25
CA SER A 73 32.25 -26.14 -42.66
C SER A 73 31.72 -24.97 -41.82
N THR A 74 32.53 -24.11 -41.17
CA THR A 74 33.69 -23.34 -41.68
C THR A 74 34.49 -22.76 -40.49
N GLY A 75 35.75 -22.35 -40.72
CA GLY A 75 36.86 -22.10 -39.76
C GLY A 75 36.72 -20.94 -38.75
N ALA A 76 37.46 -20.96 -37.63
CA ALA A 76 38.86 -20.47 -37.44
C ALA A 76 38.93 -18.91 -37.43
N ILE A 77 39.54 -18.14 -36.51
CA ILE A 77 40.61 -18.30 -35.49
C ILE A 77 40.62 -17.01 -34.61
N THR A 78 40.92 -17.15 -33.30
CA THR A 78 41.57 -16.27 -32.28
C THR A 78 41.47 -14.72 -32.35
N VAL A 79 41.34 -13.94 -31.25
CA VAL A 79 42.37 -13.58 -30.22
C VAL A 79 41.73 -12.71 -29.09
N ALA A 80 42.22 -12.91 -27.84
CA ALA A 80 42.35 -12.06 -26.62
C ALA A 80 41.44 -10.83 -26.35
N GLY A 81 41.07 -10.42 -25.13
CA GLY A 81 41.41 -10.79 -23.75
C GLY A 81 41.01 -9.64 -22.80
N GLN A 82 40.72 -9.97 -21.51
CA GLN A 82 40.52 -9.07 -20.33
C GLN A 82 39.20 -8.25 -20.32
N SER A 83 38.41 -8.08 -19.26
CA SER A 83 38.45 -8.34 -17.81
C SER A 83 37.02 -8.16 -17.22
N ALA A 84 36.71 -8.88 -16.14
CA ALA A 84 35.44 -8.97 -15.37
C ALA A 84 35.01 -7.64 -14.65
N PRO A 85 33.88 -7.55 -13.89
CA PRO A 85 32.87 -8.57 -13.53
C PRO A 85 31.38 -8.16 -13.66
N GLN A 86 30.52 -9.18 -13.64
CA GLN A 86 29.07 -9.13 -13.36
C GLN A 86 28.81 -8.86 -11.88
N GLU A 87 27.76 -8.10 -11.56
CA GLU A 87 26.98 -8.32 -10.34
C GLU A 87 25.48 -8.32 -10.67
N SER A 88 24.93 -9.53 -10.64
CA SER A 88 23.51 -9.85 -10.64
C SER A 88 22.95 -9.66 -9.23
N VAL A 89 22.07 -8.67 -9.05
CA VAL A 89 21.35 -8.49 -7.79
C VAL A 89 20.11 -9.38 -7.79
N ASN A 90 20.23 -10.53 -7.14
CA ASN A 90 19.09 -11.28 -6.61
C ASN A 90 18.55 -10.53 -5.39
N SER A 91 17.30 -10.09 -5.46
CA SER A 91 16.58 -9.48 -4.33
C SER A 91 15.57 -10.49 -3.79
N GLU A 92 15.90 -11.12 -2.68
CA GLU A 92 14.96 -11.87 -1.84
C GLU A 92 14.07 -10.91 -1.05
N PHE A 93 12.78 -11.02 -1.32
CA PHE A 93 11.68 -11.16 -0.36
C PHE A 93 11.71 -10.27 0.90
N LYS A 94 10.87 -9.22 0.88
CA LYS A 94 10.34 -8.63 2.12
C LYS A 94 8.86 -8.28 1.96
N GLU A 95 8.09 -8.82 2.89
CA GLU A 95 6.64 -8.86 2.99
C GLU A 95 5.91 -7.52 2.86
N SER A 96 4.87 -7.58 2.02
CA SER A 96 3.49 -7.11 2.22
C SER A 96 3.22 -6.08 3.32
N GLY A 97 2.82 -4.87 2.90
CA GLY A 97 2.15 -3.91 3.79
C GLY A 97 2.15 -2.44 3.36
N VAL A 98 2.70 -2.08 2.19
CA VAL A 98 3.08 -0.67 1.92
C VAL A 98 2.18 0.14 0.94
N PRO A 99 1.21 -0.36 0.15
CA PRO A 99 0.50 0.53 -0.76
C PRO A 99 -0.57 1.40 -0.07
N THR A 100 -1.09 1.01 1.09
CA THR A 100 -2.18 1.73 1.79
C THR A 100 -1.68 2.96 2.55
N LEU A 101 -0.43 2.98 3.01
CA LEU A 101 0.13 4.10 3.77
C LEU A 101 0.56 5.28 2.89
N LEU A 102 0.94 5.05 1.63
CA LEU A 102 1.19 6.13 0.68
C LEU A 102 -0.11 6.84 0.24
N SER A 103 -1.24 6.13 0.24
CA SER A 103 -2.56 6.70 -0.05
C SER A 103 -3.07 7.62 1.06
N LEU A 104 -2.62 7.41 2.31
CA LEU A 104 -2.95 8.26 3.47
C LEU A 104 -2.12 9.55 3.54
N LEU A 105 -0.96 9.61 2.86
CA LEU A 105 -0.09 10.79 2.84
C LEU A 105 -0.47 11.85 1.80
N LEU A 106 -1.32 11.51 0.81
CA LEU A 106 -1.67 12.42 -0.28
C LEU A 106 -2.95 13.24 -0.05
N CYS A 107 -3.53 13.19 1.15
CA CYS A 107 -4.56 14.14 1.58
C CYS A 107 -3.98 15.39 2.27
N ILE A 108 -2.65 15.63 2.22
CA ILE A 108 -2.01 16.69 3.02
C ILE A 108 -1.06 17.54 2.15
N VAL A 109 -1.31 18.86 2.22
CA VAL A 109 -0.53 20.01 1.73
C VAL A 109 -0.91 20.54 0.33
N PRO A 110 -1.65 21.66 0.23
CA PRO A 110 -1.67 22.48 -0.98
C PRO A 110 -0.31 23.19 -1.10
N ALA A 111 0.18 23.32 -2.32
CA ALA A 111 1.43 24.01 -2.68
C ALA A 111 2.73 23.24 -2.40
N LYS A 112 2.99 22.21 -3.21
CA LYS A 112 4.29 21.99 -3.86
C LYS A 112 4.05 21.05 -5.04
N ALA A 113 4.46 21.47 -6.23
CA ALA A 113 4.51 20.62 -7.41
C ALA A 113 5.57 19.55 -7.17
N ILE A 114 5.17 18.48 -6.48
CA ILE A 114 5.97 17.27 -6.39
C ILE A 114 5.72 16.53 -7.70
N HIS A 115 6.80 16.27 -8.44
CA HIS A 115 6.76 15.45 -9.64
C HIS A 115 6.43 14.01 -9.20
N ILE A 116 5.15 13.68 -9.09
CA ILE A 116 4.67 12.36 -8.67
C ILE A 116 4.64 11.49 -9.91
N THR A 117 5.66 10.64 -10.08
CA THR A 117 5.53 9.42 -10.89
C THR A 117 4.59 8.48 -10.13
N TYR A 118 3.32 8.49 -10.50
CA TYR A 118 2.35 7.52 -9.99
C TYR A 118 2.70 6.13 -10.56
N GLU A 119 3.35 5.29 -9.75
CA GLU A 119 3.61 3.88 -10.08
C GLU A 119 2.55 2.99 -9.43
N PRO A 120 1.65 2.36 -10.21
CA PRO A 120 0.64 1.46 -9.68
C PRO A 120 1.29 0.19 -9.11
N GLY A 121 1.28 0.08 -7.77
CA GLY A 121 1.86 -1.06 -7.04
C GLY A 121 1.21 -2.43 -7.32
N TRP A 122 0.10 -2.49 -8.07
CA TRP A 122 -0.57 -3.74 -8.43
C TRP A 122 0.08 -4.51 -9.58
N ARG A 123 1.07 -3.93 -10.27
CA ARG A 123 1.89 -4.67 -11.25
C ARG A 123 2.51 -5.94 -10.67
N PHE A 124 2.72 -6.00 -9.36
CA PHE A 124 3.33 -7.13 -8.65
C PHE A 124 2.32 -8.04 -7.92
N LEU A 125 1.09 -7.58 -7.65
CA LEU A 125 0.14 -8.32 -6.80
C LEU A 125 -0.60 -9.46 -7.52
N ALA A 126 -0.56 -9.50 -8.85
CA ALA A 126 -1.21 -10.55 -9.63
C ALA A 126 -0.44 -11.89 -9.63
N ALA A 127 0.82 -11.91 -9.18
CA ALA A 127 1.70 -13.07 -9.30
C ALA A 127 1.83 -13.93 -8.02
N ASP A 128 1.54 -13.38 -6.82
CA ASP A 128 2.05 -13.95 -5.56
C ASP A 128 1.00 -14.58 -4.62
N SER A 129 -0.24 -14.85 -5.06
CA SER A 129 -1.23 -15.54 -4.22
C SER A 129 -1.50 -16.97 -4.70
N PRO A 130 -1.02 -18.02 -3.98
CA PRO A 130 -1.25 -19.42 -4.35
C PRO A 130 -2.70 -19.90 -4.17
N PHE A 131 -3.62 -19.04 -3.69
CA PHE A 131 -5.02 -19.40 -3.40
C PHE A 131 -6.06 -18.61 -4.20
N SER A 132 -5.66 -17.65 -5.04
CA SER A 132 -6.58 -16.97 -5.95
C SER A 132 -6.36 -17.48 -7.36
N SER A 133 -7.40 -18.05 -7.98
CA SER A 133 -7.39 -18.21 -9.43
C SER A 133 -7.12 -16.83 -10.06
N PRO A 134 -6.19 -16.73 -11.03
CA PRO A 134 -5.94 -15.46 -11.69
C PRO A 134 -7.24 -15.04 -12.39
N LEU A 135 -7.89 -14.01 -11.86
CA LEU A 135 -9.04 -13.39 -12.50
C LEU A 135 -8.58 -12.87 -13.86
N SER A 136 -9.11 -13.45 -14.93
CA SER A 136 -8.93 -12.92 -16.28
C SER A 136 -9.57 -11.53 -16.34
N ARG A 137 -8.87 -10.60 -16.99
CA ARG A 137 -9.32 -9.22 -17.19
C ARG A 137 -9.57 -9.01 -18.66
N GLN A 138 -10.75 -8.49 -18.99
CA GLN A 138 -11.14 -8.11 -20.35
C GLN A 138 -11.65 -6.68 -20.33
N VAL A 139 -11.21 -5.89 -21.32
CA VAL A 139 -11.66 -4.50 -21.47
C VAL A 139 -13.12 -4.50 -21.92
N ASP A 140 -13.95 -3.73 -21.22
CA ASP A 140 -15.29 -3.39 -21.68
C ASP A 140 -15.18 -2.24 -22.69
N SER A 141 -15.67 -2.46 -23.91
CA SER A 141 -15.52 -1.49 -25.00
C SER A 141 -16.31 -0.20 -24.78
N ILE A 142 -17.43 -0.25 -24.06
CA ILE A 142 -18.29 0.92 -23.80
C ILE A 142 -17.63 1.81 -22.75
N LEU A 143 -17.18 1.21 -21.63
CA LEU A 143 -16.49 1.94 -20.57
C LEU A 143 -15.14 2.48 -21.05
N PHE A 144 -14.43 1.72 -21.88
CA PHE A 144 -13.15 2.16 -22.43
C PHE A 144 -13.31 3.34 -23.38
N ALA A 145 -14.25 3.27 -24.33
CA ALA A 145 -14.53 4.37 -25.25
C ALA A 145 -14.96 5.64 -24.50
N GLU A 146 -15.81 5.52 -23.48
CA GLU A 146 -16.21 6.64 -22.62
C GLU A 146 -15.03 7.26 -21.88
N PHE A 147 -14.15 6.43 -21.30
CA PHE A 147 -12.94 6.89 -20.63
C PHE A 147 -11.98 7.59 -21.61
N GLN A 148 -11.78 7.02 -22.81
CA GLN A 148 -10.93 7.62 -23.83
C GLN A 148 -11.45 9.00 -24.26
N ALA A 149 -12.75 9.12 -24.54
CA ALA A 149 -13.38 10.39 -24.89
C ALA A 149 -13.25 11.43 -23.76
N TRP A 150 -13.42 11.02 -22.49
CA TRP A 150 -13.18 11.91 -21.35
C TRP A 150 -11.69 12.31 -21.23
N LYS A 151 -10.76 11.40 -21.51
CA LYS A 151 -9.31 11.63 -21.38
C LYS A 151 -8.75 12.63 -22.40
N GLU A 152 -9.43 12.84 -23.53
CA GLU A 152 -9.09 13.87 -24.53
C GLU A 152 -9.31 15.28 -23.99
N SER A 153 -10.35 15.49 -23.18
CA SER A 153 -10.63 16.76 -22.49
C SER A 153 -11.05 16.51 -21.03
N PRO A 154 -10.08 16.17 -20.14
CA PRO A 154 -10.38 15.79 -18.77
C PRO A 154 -11.09 16.91 -17.99
N THR A 155 -12.18 16.55 -17.31
CA THR A 155 -12.96 17.47 -16.49
C THR A 155 -13.42 16.80 -15.19
N LEU A 156 -13.64 17.61 -14.15
CA LEU A 156 -14.28 17.22 -12.89
C LEU A 156 -15.78 17.55 -12.86
N ASP A 157 -16.35 18.02 -13.97
CA ASP A 157 -17.78 18.27 -14.06
C ASP A 157 -18.57 16.95 -13.91
N LYS A 158 -19.42 16.90 -12.89
CA LYS A 158 -20.28 15.75 -12.59
C LYS A 158 -21.31 15.46 -13.68
N SER A 159 -21.60 16.43 -14.55
CA SER A 159 -22.55 16.28 -15.64
C SER A 159 -21.99 15.51 -16.83
N CYS A 160 -20.66 15.41 -16.95
CA CYS A 160 -20.02 14.69 -18.07
C CYS A 160 -20.36 13.18 -18.01
N PRO A 161 -20.49 12.48 -19.15
CA PRO A 161 -20.97 11.09 -19.18
C PRO A 161 -20.16 10.14 -18.28
N PHE A 162 -18.83 10.24 -18.34
CA PHE A 162 -17.90 9.44 -17.56
C PHE A 162 -18.12 9.58 -16.05
N LEU A 163 -18.11 10.81 -15.52
CA LEU A 163 -18.33 11.01 -14.09
C LEU A 163 -19.78 10.77 -13.71
N LYS A 164 -20.76 11.16 -14.52
CA LYS A 164 -22.19 10.94 -14.24
C LYS A 164 -22.48 9.47 -13.95
N ARG A 165 -21.94 8.55 -14.76
CA ARG A 165 -22.05 7.11 -14.53
C ARG A 165 -21.42 6.70 -13.20
N ILE A 166 -20.18 7.10 -12.95
CA ILE A 166 -19.43 6.74 -11.74
C ILE A 166 -20.10 7.32 -10.48
N TYR A 167 -20.71 8.50 -10.57
CA TYR A 167 -21.49 9.09 -9.49
C TYR A 167 -22.73 8.26 -9.16
N HIS A 168 -23.46 7.85 -10.18
CA HIS A 168 -24.68 7.06 -10.02
C HIS A 168 -24.39 5.64 -9.51
N GLU A 169 -23.37 4.98 -10.05
CA GLU A 169 -23.08 3.58 -9.75
C GLU A 169 -22.20 3.39 -8.50
N ASP A 170 -21.26 4.30 -8.23
CA ASP A 170 -20.20 4.11 -7.24
C ASP A 170 -20.16 5.21 -6.17
N VAL A 171 -19.89 6.47 -6.53
CA VAL A 171 -19.63 7.54 -5.54
C VAL A 171 -20.86 7.82 -4.67
N GLY A 172 -22.04 7.98 -5.27
CA GLY A 172 -23.29 8.22 -4.54
C GLY A 172 -23.57 7.11 -3.53
N PRO A 173 -23.67 5.84 -3.97
CA PRO A 173 -23.82 4.70 -3.05
C PRO A 173 -22.69 4.58 -2.03
N CYS A 174 -21.44 4.96 -2.34
CA CYS A 174 -20.34 4.96 -1.38
C CYS A 174 -20.46 6.04 -0.31
N LEU A 175 -21.07 7.19 -0.59
CA LEU A 175 -21.17 8.29 0.36
C LEU A 175 -22.56 8.44 0.99
N ASP A 176 -23.54 7.61 0.61
CA ASP A 176 -24.85 7.59 1.24
C ASP A 176 -24.79 6.97 2.67
N PHE A 177 -24.88 7.83 3.68
CA PHE A 177 -24.84 7.43 5.09
C PHE A 177 -26.14 7.77 5.80
N THR A 178 -26.44 7.07 6.89
CA THR A 178 -27.63 7.28 7.72
C THR A 178 -27.83 8.73 8.17
N LYS A 179 -26.75 9.49 8.36
CA LYS A 179 -26.80 10.94 8.61
C LYS A 179 -26.64 11.72 7.30
N HIS A 180 -27.75 11.93 6.60
CA HIS A 180 -27.79 12.54 5.26
C HIS A 180 -27.14 13.94 5.19
N GLU A 181 -27.43 14.85 6.13
CA GLU A 181 -26.80 16.19 6.13
C GLU A 181 -25.26 16.11 6.20
N LEU A 182 -24.72 15.22 7.03
CA LEU A 182 -23.28 15.04 7.14
C LEU A 182 -22.70 14.31 5.92
N SER A 183 -23.47 13.41 5.31
CA SER A 183 -23.12 12.73 4.05
C SER A 183 -22.94 13.72 2.90
N GLU A 184 -23.86 14.69 2.74
CA GLU A 184 -23.74 15.75 1.74
C GLU A 184 -22.51 16.63 1.96
N LEU A 185 -22.23 17.00 3.22
CA LEU A 185 -21.02 17.75 3.58
C LEU A 185 -19.74 16.96 3.29
N VAL A 186 -19.72 15.66 3.59
CA VAL A 186 -18.59 14.78 3.25
C VAL A 186 -18.39 14.74 1.74
N GLN A 187 -19.45 14.56 0.95
CA GLN A 187 -19.34 14.53 -0.50
C GLN A 187 -18.79 15.85 -1.05
N ALA A 188 -19.33 16.99 -0.61
CA ALA A 188 -18.83 18.31 -1.02
C ALA A 188 -17.35 18.49 -0.65
N ALA A 189 -16.93 18.06 0.54
CA ALA A 189 -15.55 18.15 0.99
C ALA A 189 -14.60 17.24 0.19
N VAL A 190 -15.05 16.05 -0.22
CA VAL A 190 -14.27 15.16 -1.09
C VAL A 190 -14.06 15.80 -2.46
N GLU A 191 -15.11 16.38 -3.03
CA GLU A 191 -15.08 17.02 -4.35
C GLU A 191 -14.20 18.28 -4.38
N GLN A 192 -14.26 19.07 -3.31
CA GLN A 192 -13.43 20.26 -3.12
C GLN A 192 -12.01 19.95 -2.64
N ASN A 193 -11.70 18.68 -2.35
CA ASN A 193 -10.41 18.25 -1.81
C ASN A 193 -10.06 18.90 -0.46
N THR A 194 -11.05 19.07 0.41
CA THR A 194 -10.93 19.72 1.72
C THR A 194 -11.17 18.76 2.90
N LEU A 195 -11.42 17.47 2.62
CA LEU A 195 -11.59 16.44 3.64
C LEU A 195 -10.22 15.90 4.10
N THR A 196 -10.02 15.80 5.41
CA THR A 196 -8.86 15.10 5.99
C THR A 196 -9.30 13.94 6.89
N ILE A 197 -8.49 12.88 6.93
CA ILE A 197 -8.70 11.71 7.79
C ILE A 197 -7.48 11.56 8.70
N GLU A 198 -7.71 11.58 10.01
CA GLU A 198 -6.65 11.49 11.01
C GLU A 198 -6.83 10.24 11.88
N PRO A 199 -5.75 9.51 12.21
CA PRO A 199 -5.80 8.48 13.23
C PRO A 199 -5.98 9.12 14.62
N VAL A 200 -6.69 8.43 15.50
CA VAL A 200 -6.90 8.84 16.89
C VAL A 200 -5.97 8.01 17.77
N ALA A 201 -5.11 8.68 18.53
CA ALA A 201 -4.22 8.01 19.47
C ALA A 201 -5.02 7.32 20.59
N THR A 202 -4.65 6.09 20.92
CA THR A 202 -5.35 5.21 21.89
C THR A 202 -5.31 5.70 23.34
N GLN A 203 -4.69 6.85 23.65
CA GLN A 203 -4.34 7.22 25.04
C GLN A 203 -4.84 8.58 25.55
N THR A 204 -5.61 9.36 24.79
CA THR A 204 -6.09 10.65 25.30
C THR A 204 -7.53 10.91 24.87
N LEU A 205 -8.47 10.64 25.78
CA LEU A 205 -9.82 11.19 25.69
C LEU A 205 -9.75 12.71 25.89
N PRO A 206 -10.33 13.53 25.00
CA PRO A 206 -10.81 14.85 25.38
C PRO A 206 -11.99 14.66 26.35
N VAL A 207 -12.02 15.46 27.42
CA VAL A 207 -13.10 15.55 28.43
C VAL A 207 -14.45 16.04 27.83
N VAL A 208 -14.56 16.12 26.51
CA VAL A 208 -15.72 16.68 25.82
C VAL A 208 -16.70 15.55 25.50
N LYS A 209 -17.80 15.55 26.24
CA LYS A 209 -19.11 14.87 26.04
C LYS A 209 -19.36 14.25 24.65
N VAL A 210 -18.65 13.18 24.30
CA VAL A 210 -19.09 12.23 23.28
C VAL A 210 -19.48 10.98 24.03
N ALA A 211 -20.66 10.44 23.75
CA ALA A 211 -21.18 9.24 24.39
C ALA A 211 -20.29 8.02 24.08
N ALA A 212 -19.15 7.95 24.76
CA ALA A 212 -18.31 6.77 24.85
C ALA A 212 -18.97 5.85 25.87
N ILE A 213 -19.40 4.67 25.41
CA ILE A 213 -19.90 3.63 26.30
C ILE A 213 -18.68 2.80 26.65
N GLU A 214 -18.18 2.95 27.88
CA GLU A 214 -17.19 2.04 28.44
C GLU A 214 -17.90 0.72 28.79
N CYS A 215 -17.76 -0.28 27.93
CA CYS A 215 -18.17 -1.65 28.27
C CYS A 215 -17.07 -2.26 29.16
N GLY A 216 -17.15 -2.01 30.47
CA GLY A 216 -16.28 -2.63 31.47
C GLY A 216 -16.66 -4.08 31.73
N GLY A 217 -15.80 -5.02 31.33
CA GLY A 217 -15.84 -6.40 31.81
C GLY A 217 -15.07 -6.54 33.13
N PRO A 218 -15.40 -7.49 34.02
CA PRO A 218 -14.89 -7.58 35.39
C PRO A 218 -13.38 -7.87 35.55
N ASN A 219 -12.60 -7.95 34.47
CA ASN A 219 -11.26 -8.56 34.49
C ASN A 219 -10.09 -7.60 34.18
N GLY A 220 -10.25 -6.28 34.32
CA GLY A 220 -9.12 -5.33 34.21
C GLY A 220 -8.47 -5.22 32.83
N PHE A 221 -9.09 -5.76 31.77
CA PHE A 221 -8.66 -5.57 30.39
C PHE A 221 -9.02 -4.16 29.93
N ARG A 222 -8.06 -3.38 29.39
CA ARG A 222 -8.32 -2.07 28.80
C ARG A 222 -9.42 -2.22 27.75
N SER A 223 -10.60 -1.65 28.01
CA SER A 223 -11.74 -1.72 27.11
C SER A 223 -11.42 -0.98 25.81
N GLN A 224 -11.75 -1.60 24.68
CA GLN A 224 -11.70 -0.93 23.39
C GLN A 224 -12.71 0.23 23.44
N ILE A 225 -12.28 1.46 23.18
CA ILE A 225 -13.16 2.63 23.22
C ILE A 225 -14.19 2.47 22.09
N ILE A 226 -15.42 2.11 22.46
CA ILE A 226 -16.55 2.05 21.54
C ILE A 226 -17.13 3.45 21.45
N THR A 227 -16.95 4.07 20.30
CA THR A 227 -17.51 5.38 19.98
C THR A 227 -18.66 5.22 19.00
N LYS A 228 -19.66 6.09 19.09
CA LYS A 228 -20.71 6.16 18.08
C LYS A 228 -20.14 6.79 16.80
N CYS A 229 -20.20 6.06 15.69
CA CYS A 229 -19.82 6.58 14.38
C CYS A 229 -20.73 7.75 14.01
N ALA A 230 -20.16 8.90 13.64
CA ALA A 230 -20.91 10.11 13.30
C ALA A 230 -21.76 9.94 12.03
N LEU A 231 -21.32 9.10 11.08
CA LEU A 231 -21.99 8.92 9.78
C LEU A 231 -23.08 7.85 9.83
N SER A 232 -22.76 6.67 10.37
CA SER A 232 -23.69 5.53 10.42
C SER A 232 -24.53 5.49 11.70
N GLY A 233 -24.13 6.22 12.75
CA GLY A 233 -24.77 6.15 14.07
C GLY A 233 -24.51 4.84 14.83
N LEU A 234 -23.74 3.90 14.28
CA LEU A 234 -23.45 2.62 14.91
C LEU A 234 -22.29 2.73 15.90
N SER A 235 -22.41 2.05 17.04
CA SER A 235 -21.34 1.93 18.03
C SER A 235 -20.27 0.94 17.57
N ARG A 236 -19.06 1.45 17.31
CA ARG A 236 -17.89 0.70 16.81
C ARG A 236 -16.60 1.31 17.37
N ALA A 237 -15.51 0.55 17.34
CA ALA A 237 -14.19 1.11 17.64
C ALA A 237 -13.73 2.05 16.52
N CYS A 238 -13.98 3.36 16.67
CA CYS A 238 -13.60 4.36 15.67
C CYS A 238 -12.18 4.87 15.98
N LYS A 239 -11.19 4.26 15.33
CA LYS A 239 -9.78 4.67 15.46
C LYS A 239 -9.41 5.88 14.59
N HIS A 240 -10.36 6.42 13.84
CA HIS A 240 -10.14 7.53 12.90
C HIS A 240 -11.21 8.60 13.07
N ARG A 241 -10.82 9.83 12.80
CA ARG A 241 -11.71 11.00 12.75
C ARG A 241 -11.51 11.76 11.44
N ILE A 242 -12.56 12.42 10.98
CA ILE A 242 -12.51 13.29 9.80
C ILE A 242 -12.71 14.75 10.17
N LYS A 243 -12.10 15.62 9.39
CA LYS A 243 -12.33 17.07 9.40
C LYS A 243 -12.80 17.50 8.01
N LEU A 244 -13.80 18.36 7.96
CA LEU A 244 -14.39 18.85 6.70
C LEU A 244 -13.97 20.31 6.51
N GLY A 245 -13.02 20.56 5.61
CA GLY A 245 -12.42 21.87 5.41
C GLY A 245 -11.84 22.46 6.69
N ASP A 246 -12.12 23.74 6.91
CA ASP A 246 -11.65 24.47 8.08
C ASP A 246 -12.66 24.47 9.23
N SER A 247 -13.72 23.67 9.14
CA SER A 247 -14.58 23.43 10.29
C SER A 247 -13.72 22.87 11.42
N GLY A 248 -13.62 23.56 12.56
CA GLY A 248 -12.83 23.11 13.71
C GLY A 248 -13.38 21.84 14.37
N ASN A 249 -14.37 21.19 13.75
CA ASN A 249 -15.09 20.03 14.26
C ASN A 249 -14.50 18.75 13.70
N TYR A 250 -14.36 17.77 14.59
CA TYR A 250 -13.92 16.43 14.25
C TYR A 250 -15.08 15.44 14.39
N TYR A 251 -15.19 14.53 13.42
CA TYR A 251 -16.21 13.49 13.41
C TYR A 251 -15.57 12.11 13.46
N TYR A 252 -15.85 11.34 14.50
CA TYR A 252 -15.36 9.97 14.62
C TYR A 252 -16.07 9.04 13.63
N ILE A 253 -15.32 8.22 12.90
CA ILE A 253 -15.86 7.35 11.87
C ILE A 253 -15.46 5.88 12.04
N SER A 254 -16.40 4.99 11.78
CA SER A 254 -16.15 3.54 11.81
C SER A 254 -15.17 3.11 10.70
N PRO A 255 -14.49 1.96 10.83
CA PRO A 255 -13.64 1.41 9.78
C PRO A 255 -14.34 1.25 8.42
N SER A 256 -15.60 0.82 8.42
CA SER A 256 -16.43 0.72 7.20
C SER A 256 -16.65 2.07 6.53
N CYS A 257 -17.05 3.09 7.31
CA CYS A 257 -17.23 4.45 6.79
C CYS A 257 -15.91 5.02 6.25
N ARG A 258 -14.79 4.77 6.94
CA ARG A 258 -13.46 5.17 6.47
C ARG A 258 -13.13 4.53 5.13
N ALA A 259 -13.32 3.22 4.99
CA ALA A 259 -13.03 2.52 3.74
C ALA A 259 -13.84 3.10 2.56
N ARG A 260 -15.13 3.36 2.77
CA ARG A 260 -16.01 4.00 1.78
C ARG A 260 -15.50 5.38 1.37
N ILE A 261 -15.17 6.25 2.34
CA ILE A 261 -14.66 7.60 2.05
C ILE A 261 -13.30 7.53 1.34
N THR A 262 -12.37 6.71 1.85
CA THR A 262 -11.03 6.56 1.27
C THR A 262 -11.10 6.04 -0.17
N ALA A 263 -11.96 5.08 -0.49
CA ALA A 263 -12.12 4.58 -1.85
C ALA A 263 -12.52 5.71 -2.82
N VAL A 264 -13.47 6.56 -2.42
CA VAL A 264 -13.91 7.71 -3.21
C VAL A 264 -12.81 8.77 -3.31
N CYS A 265 -12.13 9.10 -2.21
CA CYS A 265 -11.00 10.05 -2.22
C CYS A 265 -9.88 9.58 -3.16
N ASN A 266 -9.55 8.28 -3.14
CA ASN A 266 -8.53 7.71 -4.02
C ASN A 266 -8.92 7.84 -5.49
N PHE A 267 -10.19 7.59 -5.82
CA PHE A 267 -10.72 7.82 -7.17
C PHE A 267 -10.53 9.28 -7.60
N PHE A 268 -11.05 10.25 -6.84
CA PHE A 268 -10.92 11.66 -7.21
C PHE A 268 -9.48 12.16 -7.26
N THR A 269 -8.61 11.65 -6.38
CA THR A 269 -7.18 11.97 -6.41
C THR A 269 -6.56 11.55 -7.74
N TYR A 270 -6.84 10.34 -8.19
CA TYR A 270 -6.33 9.86 -9.48
C TYR A 270 -6.91 10.64 -10.67
N ILE A 271 -8.23 10.89 -10.66
CA ILE A 271 -8.87 11.70 -11.71
C ILE A 271 -8.28 13.11 -11.80
N ARG A 272 -8.00 13.76 -10.66
CA ARG A 272 -7.31 15.06 -10.62
C ARG A 272 -5.90 15.00 -11.20
N TYR A 273 -5.15 13.94 -10.91
CA TYR A 273 -3.81 13.76 -11.48
C TYR A 273 -3.85 13.58 -13.00
N ILE A 274 -4.84 12.87 -13.52
CA ILE A 274 -5.07 12.77 -14.97
C ILE A 274 -5.39 14.15 -15.54
N GLN A 275 -6.32 14.88 -14.92
CA GLN A 275 -6.74 16.21 -15.37
C GLN A 275 -5.58 17.21 -15.42
N GLN A 276 -4.69 17.16 -14.42
CA GLN A 276 -3.51 18.02 -14.32
C GLN A 276 -2.36 17.57 -15.24
N GLY A 277 -2.51 16.45 -15.97
CA GLY A 277 -1.45 15.91 -16.84
C GLY A 277 -0.27 15.29 -16.09
N LEU A 278 -0.44 14.93 -14.82
CA LEU A 278 0.60 14.32 -13.99
C LEU A 278 0.81 12.83 -14.31
N VAL A 279 -0.19 12.17 -14.88
CA VAL A 279 -0.13 10.75 -15.25
C VAL A 279 0.36 10.60 -16.69
N ARG A 280 1.53 9.97 -16.88
CA ARG A 280 2.19 9.78 -18.20
C ARG A 280 2.18 8.33 -18.70
N GLN A 281 1.23 7.52 -18.23
CA GLN A 281 1.14 6.10 -18.57
C GLN A 281 0.36 5.86 -19.86
N ASP A 282 0.45 4.64 -20.39
CA ASP A 282 -0.39 4.19 -21.50
C ASP A 282 -1.89 4.27 -21.13
N VAL A 283 -2.73 4.60 -22.11
CA VAL A 283 -4.17 4.82 -21.91
C VAL A 283 -4.88 3.58 -21.35
N GLU A 284 -4.45 2.38 -21.73
CA GLU A 284 -5.03 1.13 -21.22
C GLU A 284 -4.68 0.94 -19.74
N LEU A 285 -3.44 1.26 -19.34
CA LEU A 285 -3.04 1.21 -17.93
C LEU A 285 -3.81 2.22 -17.08
N MET A 286 -4.03 3.43 -17.61
CA MET A 286 -4.84 4.44 -16.92
C MET A 286 -6.29 3.97 -16.75
N TYR A 287 -6.86 3.37 -17.79
CA TYR A 287 -8.20 2.76 -17.74
C TYR A 287 -8.27 1.66 -16.67
N TRP A 288 -7.32 0.74 -16.65
CA TRP A 288 -7.30 -0.34 -15.66
C TRP A 288 -7.16 0.18 -14.23
N GLU A 289 -6.44 1.27 -14.03
CA GLU A 289 -6.38 1.93 -12.72
C GLU A 289 -7.72 2.55 -12.33
N VAL A 290 -8.43 3.19 -13.25
CA VAL A 290 -9.82 3.65 -13.02
C VAL A 290 -10.72 2.47 -12.66
N MET A 291 -10.66 1.36 -13.40
CA MET A 291 -11.47 0.17 -13.11
C MET A 291 -11.14 -0.43 -11.74
N ARG A 292 -9.86 -0.42 -11.34
CA ARG A 292 -9.44 -0.84 -10.00
C ARG A 292 -10.04 0.07 -8.92
N LEU A 293 -9.99 1.38 -9.09
CA LEU A 293 -10.56 2.34 -8.14
C LEU A 293 -12.09 2.20 -8.04
N ARG A 294 -12.77 1.98 -9.17
CA ARG A 294 -14.21 1.67 -9.20
C ARG A 294 -14.54 0.36 -8.50
N LYS A 295 -13.70 -0.67 -8.66
CA LYS A 295 -13.83 -1.94 -7.92
C LYS A 295 -13.73 -1.72 -6.41
N GLU A 296 -12.78 -0.92 -5.92
CA GLU A 296 -12.66 -0.61 -4.49
C GLU A 296 -13.92 0.08 -3.95
N MET A 297 -14.47 1.07 -4.70
CA MET A 297 -15.74 1.69 -4.34
C MET A 297 -16.89 0.68 -4.34
N SER A 298 -16.97 -0.17 -5.37
CA SER A 298 -17.99 -1.20 -5.49
C SER A 298 -17.96 -2.25 -4.38
N ILE A 299 -16.78 -2.58 -3.86
CA ILE A 299 -16.63 -3.46 -2.70
C ILE A 299 -17.01 -2.73 -1.41
N ALA A 300 -16.56 -1.48 -1.25
CA ALA A 300 -16.81 -0.69 -0.05
C ALA A 300 -18.28 -0.33 0.14
N LYS A 301 -19.04 -0.01 -0.93
CA LYS A 301 -20.48 0.29 -0.84
C LYS A 301 -21.31 -0.90 -0.34
N LEU A 302 -20.84 -2.13 -0.57
CA LEU A 302 -21.46 -3.36 -0.07
C LEU A 302 -21.07 -3.69 1.39
N GLY A 303 -20.23 -2.86 2.02
CA GLY A 303 -19.83 -3.01 3.41
C GLY A 303 -18.58 -3.86 3.63
N PHE A 304 -17.92 -4.33 2.57
CA PHE A 304 -16.64 -5.03 2.67
C PHE A 304 -15.49 -4.04 2.79
N TYR A 305 -14.62 -4.24 3.79
CA TYR A 305 -13.43 -3.43 3.98
C TYR A 305 -12.29 -4.27 4.59
N PRO A 306 -11.02 -3.91 4.35
CA PRO A 306 -9.89 -4.63 4.92
C PRO A 306 -9.94 -4.61 6.45
N SER A 307 -9.78 -5.76 7.08
CA SER A 307 -9.53 -5.82 8.52
C SER A 307 -8.10 -5.39 8.79
N GLU A 308 -7.93 -4.38 9.64
CA GLU A 308 -6.63 -4.10 10.26
C GLU A 308 -6.39 -5.19 11.32
N MET A 309 -5.82 -6.33 10.90
CA MET A 309 -5.24 -7.32 11.84
C MET A 309 -3.92 -6.79 12.38
#